data_AF-A0A2S6Z429-F1
#
_entry.id   AF-A0A2S6Z429-F1
#
_cell.length_a   1.000
_cell.length_b   1.000
_cell.length_c   1.000
_cell.angle_alpha   90.00
_cell.angle_beta   90.00
_cell.angle_gamma   90.00
#
_symmetry.space_group_name_H-M   'P 1'
#
loop_
_entity.id
_entity.type
_entity.pdbx_description
1 polymer ?
#
loop_
_entity_poly.entity_id
_entity_poly.type
_entity_poly.pdbx_seq_one_letter_code
_entity_poly.pdbx_strand_id
1 'polypeptide(L)'
;MRVSLPAWLRPAANSQVAARLAQGQSPWMDGVHLLWSSWVFVVPVFSSRGYDSTWLLCTLLSYPVFLLLYARMLLAPRGTLYRYAWAMGVLSAALLPVYPSGISYFVFACLSLRPSTRHAVWRHFAMLVAMNVLYLGWAHWLGMRLQSLVWLPVSVLGMAGVGAVYSINERKDALLRLSQDEVRRLAATAERERIGRDLHDLLGHTLSLVALKSDLAAYLLKDAPAEQLVGALRQVQRGGRVIDPQLALDAWVEADPLSERERTVLRLAGEGRSASEIAQQLQLSHGTVRNYLSECIGKLGVANRIEAYRLARQKGWL
;
A
#
# COMPACT_ATOMS: atom_id res chain seq x y z
N MET A 1 14.82 20.31 6.05
CA MET A 1 15.97 21.03 6.62
C MET A 1 17.21 20.14 6.56
N ARG A 2 18.22 20.47 5.75
CA ARG A 2 19.50 19.75 5.76
C ARG A 2 20.32 20.27 6.94
N VAL A 3 20.27 19.57 8.08
CA VAL A 3 21.13 19.89 9.23
C VAL A 3 22.57 19.59 8.83
N SER A 4 23.40 20.61 8.68
CA SER A 4 24.82 20.47 8.39
C SER A 4 25.54 19.96 9.64
N LEU A 5 25.59 18.63 9.79
CA LEU A 5 26.35 18.00 10.87
C LEU A 5 27.87 18.17 10.60
N PRO A 6 28.67 18.46 11.64
CA PRO A 6 30.12 18.55 11.50
C PRO A 6 30.71 17.22 11.02
N ALA A 7 31.86 17.25 10.34
CA ALA A 7 32.40 16.10 9.60
C ALA A 7 32.54 14.80 10.43
N TRP A 8 32.80 14.93 11.73
CA TRP A 8 32.95 13.82 12.68
C TRP A 8 31.61 13.25 13.21
N LEU A 9 30.48 13.92 12.92
CA LEU A 9 29.11 13.46 13.20
C LEU A 9 28.38 12.98 11.94
N ARG A 10 29.07 12.90 10.78
CA ARG A 10 28.45 12.40 9.55
C ARG A 10 28.26 10.88 9.66
N PRO A 11 27.02 10.39 9.55
CA PRO A 11 26.76 8.95 9.61
C PRO A 11 27.42 8.26 8.41
N ALA A 12 28.16 7.17 8.65
CA ALA A 12 28.70 6.35 7.58
C ALA A 12 27.56 5.78 6.71
N ALA A 13 27.79 5.56 5.41
CA ALA A 13 26.76 5.08 4.48
C ALA A 13 26.05 3.79 4.94
N ASN A 14 26.78 2.92 5.64
CA ASN A 14 26.29 1.65 6.19
C ASN A 14 26.03 1.70 7.71
N SER A 15 25.83 2.89 8.28
CA SER A 15 25.50 3.08 9.70
C SER A 15 24.01 2.89 9.98
N GLN A 16 23.65 2.73 11.25
CA GLN A 16 22.23 2.60 11.65
C GLN A 16 21.45 3.88 11.33
N VAL A 17 22.05 5.04 11.59
CA VAL A 17 21.45 6.35 11.31
C VAL A 17 21.27 6.57 9.81
N ALA A 18 22.25 6.17 8.97
CA ALA A 18 22.12 6.28 7.52
C ALA A 18 20.98 5.40 6.95
N ALA A 19 20.84 4.17 7.45
CA ALA A 19 19.75 3.28 7.05
C ALA A 19 18.36 3.87 7.38
N ARG A 20 18.23 4.54 8.54
CA ARG A 20 16.99 5.21 8.95
C ARG A 20 16.70 6.49 8.17
N LEU A 21 17.73 7.29 7.92
CA LEU A 21 17.61 8.47 7.06
C LEU A 21 17.17 8.08 5.65
N ALA A 22 17.70 6.98 5.10
CA ALA A 22 17.25 6.43 3.82
C ALA A 22 15.78 5.98 3.83
N GLN A 23 15.24 5.61 5.00
CA GLN A 23 13.84 5.23 5.20
C GLN A 23 12.93 6.41 5.57
N GLY A 24 13.45 7.65 5.57
CA GLY A 24 12.72 8.87 5.93
C GLY A 24 12.43 9.03 7.43
N GLN A 25 13.07 8.23 8.29
CA GLN A 25 12.90 8.30 9.73
C GLN A 25 13.82 9.34 10.38
N SER A 26 13.43 9.84 11.56
CA SER A 26 14.25 10.79 12.31
C SER A 26 15.58 10.16 12.77
N PRO A 27 16.72 10.84 12.61
CA PRO A 27 18.02 10.33 13.04
C PRO A 27 18.15 10.20 14.57
N TRP A 28 17.27 10.87 15.33
CA TRP A 28 17.32 10.92 16.79
C TRP A 28 16.48 9.85 17.49
N MET A 29 15.80 8.96 16.74
CA MET A 29 14.98 7.91 17.37
C MET A 29 15.79 6.98 18.28
N ASP A 30 17.05 6.66 17.94
CA ASP A 30 17.90 5.88 18.84
C ASP A 30 18.35 6.69 20.06
N GLY A 31 18.30 8.03 19.99
CA GLY A 31 18.55 8.93 21.11
C GLY A 31 17.54 8.78 22.25
N VAL A 32 16.37 8.17 22.01
CA VAL A 32 15.41 7.81 23.07
C VAL A 32 16.07 6.88 24.09
N HIS A 33 17.01 6.03 23.67
CA HIS A 33 17.75 5.17 24.59
C HIS A 33 18.63 5.97 25.55
N LEU A 34 19.09 7.18 25.20
CA LEU A 34 19.85 8.04 26.12
C LEU A 34 19.02 8.53 27.31
N LEU A 35 17.68 8.52 27.23
CA LEU A 35 16.84 8.79 28.41
C LEU A 35 17.13 7.80 29.53
N TRP A 36 17.53 6.56 29.20
CA TRP A 36 17.92 5.55 30.19
C TRP A 36 19.30 5.81 30.82
N SER A 37 20.11 6.68 30.23
CA SER A 37 21.36 7.12 30.87
C SER A 37 21.11 7.97 32.11
N SER A 38 19.87 8.46 32.31
CA SER A 38 19.42 9.05 33.58
C SER A 38 19.64 8.12 34.78
N TRP A 39 19.63 6.80 34.58
CA TRP A 39 19.86 5.83 35.64
C TRP A 39 21.25 5.95 36.27
N VAL A 40 22.24 6.47 35.54
CA VAL A 40 23.59 6.79 36.07
C VAL A 40 23.50 7.71 37.30
N PHE A 41 22.54 8.63 37.29
CA PHE A 41 22.28 9.60 38.36
C PHE A 41 21.33 9.07 39.43
N VAL A 42 20.59 8.00 39.16
CA VAL A 42 19.62 7.41 40.11
C VAL A 42 20.26 6.30 40.95
N VAL A 43 21.18 5.52 40.39
CA VAL A 43 21.88 4.42 41.10
C VAL A 43 22.48 4.83 42.45
N PRO A 44 23.08 6.03 42.63
CA PRO A 44 23.64 6.44 43.92
C PRO A 44 22.62 6.47 45.05
N VAL A 45 21.34 6.76 44.76
CA VAL A 45 20.21 6.75 45.72
C VAL A 45 20.04 5.39 46.38
N PHE A 46 20.31 4.31 45.63
CA PHE A 46 20.18 2.93 46.10
C PHE A 46 21.50 2.35 46.61
N SER A 47 22.59 3.12 46.54
CA SER A 47 23.90 2.69 47.02
C SER A 47 24.12 3.15 48.45
N SER A 48 24.83 2.33 49.25
CA SER A 48 25.16 2.69 50.62
C SER A 48 26.14 3.87 50.74
N ARG A 49 26.83 4.26 49.65
CA ARG A 49 27.76 5.41 49.62
C ARG A 49 27.07 6.73 49.24
N GLY A 50 25.86 6.68 48.66
CA GLY A 50 25.15 7.87 48.20
C GLY A 50 25.89 8.64 47.11
N TYR A 51 25.64 9.94 47.04
CA TYR A 51 26.35 10.87 46.16
C TYR A 51 27.63 11.36 46.86
N ASP A 52 28.78 10.78 46.52
CA ASP A 52 30.10 11.17 47.05
C ASP A 52 30.98 11.86 45.99
N SER A 53 32.12 12.41 46.42
CA SER A 53 33.08 13.07 45.53
C SER A 53 33.68 12.09 44.51
N THR A 54 33.83 10.83 44.89
CA THR A 54 34.26 9.73 44.01
C THR A 54 33.26 9.54 42.87
N TRP A 55 31.97 9.44 43.18
CA TRP A 55 30.90 9.31 42.20
C TRP A 55 30.89 10.51 41.24
N LEU A 56 31.02 11.73 41.77
CA LEU A 56 31.04 12.94 40.94
C LEU A 56 32.22 12.94 39.98
N LEU A 57 33.42 12.65 40.46
CA LEU A 57 34.65 12.63 39.66
C LEU A 57 34.62 11.51 38.62
N CYS A 58 34.19 10.31 39.01
CA CYS A 58 33.98 9.20 38.08
C CYS A 58 32.96 9.59 37.00
N THR A 59 31.80 10.14 37.38
CA THR A 59 30.75 10.54 36.42
C THR A 59 31.25 11.62 35.45
N LEU A 60 31.94 12.65 35.95
CA LEU A 60 32.49 13.72 35.12
C LEU A 60 33.52 13.21 34.10
N LEU A 61 34.30 12.20 34.45
CA LEU A 61 35.31 11.62 33.56
C LEU A 61 34.73 10.56 32.63
N SER A 62 33.88 9.66 33.13
CA SER A 62 33.40 8.49 32.38
C SER A 62 32.18 8.78 31.53
N TYR A 63 31.28 9.67 31.95
CA TYR A 63 30.03 9.94 31.23
C TYR A 63 30.26 10.58 29.85
N PRO A 64 31.16 11.58 29.67
CA PRO A 64 31.47 12.09 28.35
C PRO A 64 32.10 11.05 27.43
N VAL A 65 32.97 10.18 27.97
CA VAL A 65 33.58 9.07 27.22
C VAL A 65 32.50 8.08 26.77
N PHE A 66 31.58 7.72 27.67
CA PHE A 66 30.43 6.89 27.35
C PHE A 66 29.56 7.48 26.24
N LEU A 67 29.19 8.77 26.34
CA LEU A 67 28.40 9.46 25.32
C LEU A 67 29.12 9.49 23.97
N LEU A 68 30.44 9.70 23.96
CA LEU A 68 31.24 9.69 22.75
C LEU A 68 31.29 8.30 22.12
N LEU A 69 31.51 7.25 22.92
CA LEU A 69 31.46 5.86 22.45
C LEU A 69 30.07 5.52 21.89
N TYR A 70 29.00 6.00 22.53
CA TYR A 70 27.62 5.76 22.11
C TYR A 70 27.27 6.49 20.81
N ALA A 71 27.64 7.76 20.70
CA ALA A 71 27.48 8.51 19.46
C ALA A 71 28.27 7.86 18.31
N ARG A 72 29.53 7.44 18.56
CA ARG A 72 30.34 6.75 17.56
C ARG A 72 29.76 5.41 17.16
N MET A 73 29.17 4.67 18.10
CA MET A 73 28.45 3.44 17.80
C MET A 73 27.27 3.67 16.83
N LEU A 74 26.48 4.74 17.01
CA LEU A 74 25.35 5.04 16.12
C LEU A 74 25.80 5.46 14.71
N LEU A 75 26.94 6.15 14.62
CA LEU A 75 27.46 6.73 13.37
C LEU A 75 28.40 5.80 12.60
N ALA A 76 29.02 4.84 13.27
CA ALA A 76 30.01 3.95 12.67
C ALA A 76 29.37 2.85 11.78
N PRO A 77 30.15 2.24 10.87
CA PRO A 77 29.69 1.11 10.07
C PRO A 77 29.25 -0.08 10.93
N ARG A 78 28.20 -0.79 10.49
CA ARG A 78 27.65 -1.99 11.17
C ARG A 78 28.70 -3.04 11.57
N GLY A 79 29.76 -3.20 10.76
CA GLY A 79 30.85 -4.15 11.03
C GLY A 79 31.78 -3.76 12.19
N THR A 80 31.69 -2.53 12.72
CA THR A 80 32.53 -2.06 13.84
C THR A 80 31.77 -1.87 15.15
N LEU A 81 30.45 -2.13 15.15
CA LEU A 81 29.57 -1.94 16.32
C LEU A 81 30.06 -2.72 17.54
N TYR A 82 30.51 -3.96 17.34
CA TYR A 82 30.99 -4.81 18.43
C TYR A 82 32.20 -4.20 19.17
N ARG A 83 33.05 -3.41 18.47
CA ARG A 83 34.23 -2.78 19.09
C ARG A 83 33.80 -1.73 20.12
N TYR A 84 32.81 -0.91 19.78
CA TYR A 84 32.26 0.09 20.69
C TYR A 84 31.46 -0.54 21.84
N ALA A 85 30.72 -1.63 21.56
CA ALA A 85 30.05 -2.42 22.58
C ALA A 85 31.04 -2.96 23.64
N TRP A 86 32.12 -3.60 23.18
CA TRP A 86 33.19 -4.08 24.05
C TRP A 86 33.89 -2.95 24.79
N ALA A 87 34.18 -1.81 24.13
CA ALA A 87 34.79 -0.66 24.78
C ALA A 87 33.93 -0.12 25.94
N MET A 88 32.60 -0.04 25.77
CA MET A 88 31.68 0.32 26.85
C MET A 88 31.65 -0.72 27.96
N GLY A 89 31.66 -2.02 27.61
CA GLY A 89 31.71 -3.11 28.57
C GLY A 89 32.98 -3.11 29.42
N VAL A 90 34.14 -2.87 28.80
CA VAL A 90 35.44 -2.74 29.48
C VAL A 90 35.48 -1.51 30.37
N LEU A 91 34.99 -0.36 29.87
CA LEU A 91 34.87 0.87 30.66
C LEU A 91 34.01 0.63 31.90
N SER A 92 32.89 -0.07 31.75
CA SER A 92 32.00 -0.44 32.85
C SER A 92 32.71 -1.34 33.88
N ALA A 93 33.35 -2.42 33.42
CA ALA A 93 34.04 -3.37 34.29
C ALA A 93 35.20 -2.77 35.07
N ALA A 94 35.94 -1.83 34.46
CA ALA A 94 37.06 -1.13 35.09
C ALA A 94 36.59 -0.15 36.18
N LEU A 95 35.45 0.51 35.97
CA LEU A 95 34.88 1.46 36.92
C LEU A 95 34.12 0.79 38.08
N LEU A 96 33.62 -0.42 37.86
CA LEU A 96 32.74 -1.14 38.79
C LEU A 96 33.22 -1.19 40.26
N PRO A 97 34.52 -1.41 40.59
CA PRO A 97 34.98 -1.50 41.98
C PRO A 97 34.79 -0.19 42.77
N VAL A 98 34.85 0.94 42.07
CA VAL A 98 34.86 2.28 42.68
C VAL A 98 33.53 3.01 42.39
N TYR A 99 32.85 2.66 41.30
CA TYR A 99 31.73 3.38 40.73
C TYR A 99 30.59 2.43 40.29
N PRO A 100 29.63 2.14 41.19
CA PRO A 100 28.51 1.23 40.91
C PRO A 100 27.61 1.69 39.75
N SER A 101 27.46 3.01 39.55
CA SER A 101 26.71 3.58 38.41
C SER A 101 27.29 3.18 37.04
N GLY A 102 28.53 2.67 37.00
CA GLY A 102 29.17 2.14 35.80
C GLY A 102 28.42 0.95 35.20
N ILE A 103 27.59 0.24 35.97
CA ILE A 103 26.71 -0.84 35.51
C ILE A 103 25.82 -0.40 34.34
N SER A 104 25.36 0.85 34.33
CA SER A 104 24.54 1.39 33.24
C SER A 104 25.26 1.29 31.89
N TYR A 105 26.57 1.55 31.84
CA TYR A 105 27.34 1.46 30.60
C TYR A 105 27.39 0.04 30.02
N PHE A 106 27.39 -0.98 30.89
CA PHE A 106 27.30 -2.37 30.47
C PHE A 106 25.92 -2.72 29.89
N VAL A 107 24.85 -2.16 30.44
CA VAL A 107 23.49 -2.35 29.87
C VAL A 107 23.44 -1.75 28.46
N PHE A 108 24.01 -0.57 28.25
CA PHE A 108 24.16 0.03 26.91
C PHE A 108 25.05 -0.80 25.97
N ALA A 109 26.13 -1.40 26.48
CA ALA A 109 26.95 -2.34 25.72
C ALA A 109 26.13 -3.54 25.23
N CYS A 110 25.30 -4.12 26.08
CA CYS A 110 24.41 -5.23 25.72
C CYS A 110 23.35 -4.81 24.67
N LEU A 111 22.73 -3.64 24.84
CA LEU A 111 21.73 -3.07 23.91
C LEU A 111 22.26 -2.86 22.49
N SER A 112 23.54 -2.53 22.38
CA SER A 112 24.16 -2.21 21.09
C SER A 112 24.32 -3.42 20.16
N LEU A 113 24.31 -4.63 20.73
CA LEU A 113 24.44 -5.90 20.01
C LEU A 113 23.10 -6.30 19.38
N ARG A 114 22.65 -5.54 18.37
CA ARG A 114 21.43 -5.84 17.61
C ARG A 114 21.70 -6.88 16.52
N PRO A 115 20.95 -7.99 16.44
CA PRO A 115 21.15 -9.02 15.43
C PRO A 115 20.70 -8.56 14.03
N SER A 116 21.55 -8.79 13.01
CA SER A 116 21.22 -8.41 11.62
C SER A 116 20.55 -9.52 10.79
N THR A 117 20.70 -10.81 11.16
CA THR A 117 20.14 -11.97 10.44
C THR A 117 19.65 -13.06 11.39
N ARG A 118 18.76 -13.96 10.93
CA ARG A 118 18.14 -15.03 11.74
C ARG A 118 19.17 -15.97 12.38
N HIS A 119 20.20 -16.39 11.64
CA HIS A 119 21.31 -17.20 12.18
C HIS A 119 22.24 -16.39 13.08
N ALA A 120 22.35 -15.09 12.85
CA ALA A 120 23.08 -14.21 13.75
C ALA A 120 22.35 -14.05 15.09
N VAL A 121 21.00 -14.11 15.17
CA VAL A 121 20.25 -13.97 16.44
C VAL A 121 20.77 -14.93 17.51
N TRP A 122 21.00 -16.21 17.19
CA TRP A 122 21.54 -17.19 18.13
C TRP A 122 22.96 -16.85 18.58
N ARG A 123 23.83 -16.42 17.66
CA ARG A 123 25.18 -15.93 18.00
C ARG A 123 25.16 -14.69 18.89
N HIS A 124 24.23 -13.77 18.65
CA HIS A 124 24.05 -12.56 19.47
C HIS A 124 23.54 -12.92 20.87
N PHE A 125 22.56 -13.82 20.96
CA PHE A 125 22.06 -14.31 22.23
C PHE A 125 23.16 -15.01 23.03
N ALA A 126 23.93 -15.90 22.39
CA ALA A 126 25.08 -16.56 23.02
C ALA A 126 26.14 -15.55 23.50
N MET A 127 26.46 -14.54 22.70
CA MET A 127 27.43 -13.49 23.07
C MET A 127 26.93 -12.62 24.23
N LEU A 128 25.64 -12.29 24.26
CA LEU A 128 25.02 -11.51 25.32
C LEU A 128 24.98 -12.30 26.63
N VAL A 129 24.64 -13.59 26.57
CA VAL A 129 24.74 -14.51 27.72
C VAL A 129 26.18 -14.60 28.21
N ALA A 130 27.15 -14.79 27.31
CA ALA A 130 28.57 -14.86 27.67
C ALA A 130 29.05 -13.56 28.35
N MET A 131 28.75 -12.38 27.79
CA MET A 131 29.09 -11.09 28.41
C MET A 131 28.47 -10.94 29.79
N ASN A 132 27.19 -11.33 29.97
CA ASN A 132 26.53 -11.24 31.27
C ASN A 132 27.15 -12.19 32.30
N VAL A 133 27.46 -13.44 31.91
CA VAL A 133 28.13 -14.40 32.80
C VAL A 133 29.51 -13.91 33.22
N LEU A 134 30.31 -13.41 32.27
CA LEU A 134 31.62 -12.81 32.54
C LEU A 134 31.51 -11.62 33.51
N TYR A 135 30.54 -10.73 33.27
CA TYR A 135 30.36 -9.53 34.08
C TYR A 135 29.85 -9.86 35.50
N LEU A 136 28.91 -10.80 35.63
CA LEU A 136 28.42 -11.29 36.92
C LEU A 136 29.52 -12.02 37.69
N GLY A 137 30.35 -12.83 37.01
CA GLY A 137 31.50 -13.50 37.61
C GLY A 137 32.53 -12.51 38.15
N TRP A 138 32.85 -11.46 37.38
CA TRP A 138 33.72 -10.36 37.80
C TRP A 138 33.17 -9.62 39.02
N ALA A 139 31.88 -9.29 38.99
CA ALA A 139 31.24 -8.57 40.08
C ALA A 139 31.08 -9.42 41.35
N HIS A 140 30.90 -10.74 41.21
CA HIS A 140 30.92 -11.69 42.32
C HIS A 140 32.31 -11.79 42.95
N TRP A 141 33.36 -11.84 42.13
CA TRP A 141 34.75 -11.85 42.60
C TRP A 141 35.10 -10.58 43.39
N LEU A 142 34.52 -9.43 43.02
CA LEU A 142 34.62 -8.16 43.76
C LEU A 142 33.80 -8.12 45.06
N GLY A 143 33.08 -9.20 45.42
CA GLY A 143 32.30 -9.29 46.66
C GLY A 143 31.06 -8.39 46.68
N MET A 144 30.52 -7.99 45.51
CA MET A 144 29.35 -7.11 45.45
C MET A 144 28.08 -7.79 45.98
N ARG A 145 27.19 -7.01 46.63
CA ARG A 145 25.92 -7.52 47.17
C ARG A 145 25.04 -8.08 46.04
N LEU A 146 24.49 -9.28 46.24
CA LEU A 146 23.59 -9.96 45.28
C LEU A 146 22.43 -9.07 44.79
N GLN A 147 21.90 -8.18 45.63
CA GLN A 147 20.84 -7.25 45.26
C GLN A 147 21.21 -6.33 44.08
N SER A 148 22.46 -5.88 43.98
CA SER A 148 22.93 -5.07 42.85
C SER A 148 23.12 -5.87 41.56
N LEU A 149 23.29 -7.19 41.68
CA LEU A 149 23.52 -8.10 40.56
C LEU A 149 22.21 -8.58 39.90
N VAL A 150 21.12 -8.64 40.65
CA VAL A 150 19.80 -9.11 40.16
C VAL A 150 19.19 -8.15 39.12
N TRP A 151 19.43 -6.84 39.25
CA TRP A 151 18.86 -5.84 38.34
C TRP A 151 19.47 -5.84 36.94
N LEU A 152 20.70 -6.35 36.80
CA LEU A 152 21.44 -6.35 35.54
C LEU A 152 20.81 -7.29 34.48
N PRO A 153 20.56 -8.59 34.76
CA PRO A 153 19.84 -9.46 33.84
C PRO A 153 18.44 -8.97 33.49
N VAL A 154 17.70 -8.43 34.47
CA VAL A 154 16.33 -7.92 34.25
C VAL A 154 16.34 -6.74 33.28
N SER A 155 17.26 -5.78 33.47
CA SER A 155 17.39 -4.62 32.60
C SER A 155 17.81 -5.02 31.18
N VAL A 156 18.75 -5.97 31.07
CA VAL A 156 19.23 -6.48 29.77
C VAL A 156 18.12 -7.25 29.04
N LEU A 157 17.38 -8.13 29.72
CA LEU A 157 16.27 -8.89 29.13
C LEU A 157 15.11 -7.99 28.72
N GLY A 158 14.73 -7.02 29.58
CA GLY A 158 13.69 -6.04 29.27
C GLY A 158 14.04 -5.24 28.01
N MET A 159 15.27 -4.75 27.93
CA MET A 159 15.73 -3.99 26.76
C MET A 159 15.93 -4.84 25.51
N ALA A 160 16.39 -6.08 25.64
CA ALA A 160 16.44 -7.03 24.53
C ALA A 160 15.02 -7.32 23.99
N GLY A 161 14.03 -7.44 24.89
CA GLY A 161 12.62 -7.58 24.54
C GLY A 161 12.09 -6.36 23.78
N VAL A 162 12.32 -5.15 24.30
CA VAL A 162 11.94 -3.89 23.62
C VAL A 162 12.61 -3.81 22.25
N GLY A 163 13.92 -4.07 22.15
CA GLY A 163 14.65 -4.09 20.89
C GLY A 163 14.10 -5.12 19.88
N ALA A 164 13.70 -6.30 20.36
CA ALA A 164 13.06 -7.32 19.54
C ALA A 164 11.69 -6.84 19.01
N VAL A 165 10.85 -6.26 19.87
CA VAL A 165 9.56 -5.68 19.47
C VAL A 165 9.73 -4.58 18.42
N TYR A 166 10.68 -3.66 18.62
CA TYR A 166 10.99 -2.62 17.62
C TYR A 166 11.43 -3.25 16.29
N SER A 167 12.31 -4.27 16.32
CA SER A 167 12.77 -4.94 15.10
C SER A 167 11.65 -5.68 14.36
N ILE A 168 10.67 -6.23 15.09
CA ILE A 168 9.49 -6.88 14.53
C ILE A 168 8.58 -5.83 13.89
N ASN A 169 8.37 -4.69 14.57
CA ASN A 169 7.57 -3.59 14.04
C ASN A 169 8.19 -2.98 12.78
N GLU A 170 9.51 -2.78 12.74
CA GLU A 170 10.20 -2.30 11.52
C GLU A 170 9.98 -3.24 10.32
N ARG A 171 9.93 -4.56 10.53
CA ARG A 171 9.63 -5.54 9.47
C ARG A 171 8.17 -5.45 9.02
N LYS A 172 7.24 -5.29 9.96
CA LYS A 172 5.82 -5.12 9.65
C LYS A 172 5.59 -3.85 8.82
N ASP A 173 6.20 -2.74 9.21
CA ASP A 173 6.10 -1.48 8.48
C ASP A 173 6.70 -1.59 7.08
N ALA A 174 7.84 -2.28 6.93
CA ALA A 174 8.45 -2.52 5.62
C ALA A 174 7.54 -3.36 4.71
N LEU A 175 6.94 -4.42 5.22
CA LEU A 175 5.98 -5.25 4.47
C LEU A 175 4.72 -4.48 4.10
N LEU A 176 4.20 -3.66 5.02
CA LEU A 176 3.02 -2.83 4.78
C LEU A 176 3.27 -1.84 3.64
N ARG A 177 4.47 -1.21 3.61
CA ARG A 177 4.87 -0.29 2.54
C ARG A 177 4.93 -0.99 1.18
N LEU A 178 5.54 -2.18 1.13
CA LEU A 178 5.58 -2.97 -0.11
C LEU A 178 4.17 -3.32 -0.61
N SER A 179 3.29 -3.74 0.30
CA SER A 179 1.88 -4.01 -0.04
C SER A 179 1.15 -2.77 -0.54
N GLN A 180 1.36 -1.61 0.08
CA GLN A 180 0.77 -0.34 -0.36
C GLN A 180 1.30 0.12 -1.72
N ASP A 181 2.59 -0.05 -1.98
CA ASP A 181 3.20 0.29 -3.28
C ASP A 181 2.69 -0.62 -4.39
N GLU A 182 2.49 -1.91 -4.11
CA GLU A 182 1.88 -2.85 -5.04
C GLU A 182 0.42 -2.47 -5.35
N VAL A 183 -0.39 -2.16 -4.32
CA VAL A 183 -1.76 -1.67 -4.51
C VAL A 183 -1.80 -0.39 -5.34
N ARG A 184 -0.90 0.57 -5.07
CA ARG A 184 -0.81 1.82 -5.84
C ARG A 184 -0.46 1.57 -7.30
N ARG A 185 0.46 0.64 -7.58
CA ARG A 185 0.83 0.26 -8.96
C ARG A 185 -0.34 -0.41 -9.68
N LEU A 186 -1.01 -1.36 -9.03
CA LEU A 186 -2.18 -2.03 -9.59
C LEU A 186 -3.31 -1.04 -9.87
N ALA A 187 -3.59 -0.13 -8.94
CA ALA A 187 -4.57 0.92 -9.13
C ALA A 187 -4.22 1.83 -10.33
N ALA A 188 -2.95 2.23 -10.47
CA ALA A 188 -2.50 3.03 -11.60
C ALA A 188 -2.64 2.30 -12.96
N THR A 189 -2.35 1.00 -13.00
CA THR A 189 -2.52 0.19 -14.22
C THR A 189 -4.00 0.00 -14.56
N ALA A 190 -4.82 -0.34 -13.56
CA ALA A 190 -6.27 -0.49 -13.73
C ALA A 190 -6.94 0.82 -14.19
N GLU A 191 -6.50 1.97 -13.67
CA GLU A 191 -7.01 3.27 -14.11
C GLU A 191 -6.63 3.56 -15.57
N ARG A 192 -5.41 3.23 -16.00
CA ARG A 192 -5.01 3.37 -17.41
C ARG A 192 -5.82 2.47 -18.33
N GLU A 193 -6.08 1.23 -17.93
CA GLU A 193 -6.92 0.31 -18.70
C GLU A 193 -8.37 0.80 -18.78
N ARG A 194 -8.92 1.36 -17.69
CA ARG A 194 -10.25 1.98 -17.71
C ARG A 194 -10.30 3.14 -18.68
N ILE A 195 -9.36 4.09 -18.58
CA ILE A 195 -9.27 5.24 -19.49
C ILE A 195 -9.14 4.76 -20.94
N GLY A 196 -8.32 3.74 -21.20
CA GLY A 196 -8.17 3.16 -22.53
C GLY A 196 -9.47 2.59 -23.09
N ARG A 197 -10.25 1.87 -22.27
CA ARG A 197 -11.57 1.34 -22.64
C ARG A 197 -12.58 2.45 -22.91
N ASP A 198 -12.71 3.41 -21.98
CA ASP A 198 -13.65 4.53 -22.14
C ASP A 198 -13.32 5.34 -23.41
N LEU A 199 -12.02 5.55 -23.70
CA LEU A 199 -11.57 6.24 -24.90
C LEU A 199 -11.88 5.43 -26.17
N HIS A 200 -11.66 4.11 -26.14
CA HIS A 200 -11.97 3.22 -27.25
C HIS A 200 -13.48 3.21 -27.57
N ASP A 201 -14.32 3.12 -26.54
CA ASP A 201 -15.79 3.11 -26.70
C ASP A 201 -16.28 4.44 -27.29
N LEU A 202 -15.83 5.57 -26.74
CA LEU A 202 -16.18 6.90 -27.27
C LEU A 202 -15.70 7.11 -28.70
N LEU A 203 -14.44 6.77 -29.01
CA LEU A 203 -13.91 6.88 -30.37
C LEU A 203 -14.64 5.94 -31.32
N GLY A 204 -14.94 4.71 -30.90
CA GLY A 204 -15.69 3.73 -31.66
C GLY A 204 -17.07 4.25 -32.06
N HIS A 205 -17.83 4.78 -31.10
CA HIS A 205 -19.14 5.38 -31.37
C HIS A 205 -19.05 6.60 -32.30
N THR A 206 -18.07 7.48 -32.07
CA THR A 206 -17.92 8.70 -32.88
C THR A 206 -17.54 8.36 -34.32
N LEU A 207 -16.60 7.44 -34.51
CA LEU A 207 -16.18 6.97 -35.83
C LEU A 207 -17.31 6.25 -36.56
N SER A 208 -18.08 5.42 -35.85
CA SER A 208 -19.24 4.72 -36.42
C SER A 208 -20.31 5.70 -36.89
N LEU A 209 -20.58 6.76 -36.11
CA LEU A 209 -21.48 7.84 -36.50
C LEU A 209 -20.97 8.64 -37.69
N VAL A 210 -19.66 8.91 -37.78
CA VAL A 210 -19.06 9.60 -38.92
C VAL A 210 -19.16 8.75 -40.19
N ALA A 211 -18.86 7.46 -40.10
CA ALA A 211 -18.99 6.52 -41.21
C ALA A 211 -20.45 6.45 -41.69
N LEU A 212 -21.40 6.23 -40.78
CA LEU A 212 -22.82 6.18 -41.10
C LEU A 212 -23.32 7.46 -41.77
N LYS A 213 -22.94 8.64 -41.24
CA LYS A 213 -23.31 9.94 -41.84
C LYS A 213 -22.69 10.13 -43.22
N SER A 214 -21.46 9.66 -43.43
CA SER A 214 -20.76 9.77 -44.71
C SER A 214 -21.40 8.85 -45.76
N ASP A 215 -21.76 7.62 -45.39
CA ASP A 215 -22.48 6.69 -46.26
C ASP A 215 -23.87 7.22 -46.61
N LEU A 216 -24.61 7.77 -45.64
CA LEU A 216 -25.93 8.37 -45.88
C LEU A 216 -25.83 9.58 -46.83
N ALA A 217 -24.81 10.42 -46.65
CA ALA A 217 -24.55 11.55 -47.54
C ALA A 217 -24.18 11.07 -48.95
N ALA A 218 -23.34 10.04 -49.07
CA ALA A 218 -22.95 9.45 -50.35
C ALA A 218 -24.13 8.80 -51.09
N TYR A 219 -25.09 8.22 -50.36
CA TYR A 219 -26.33 7.67 -50.92
C TYR A 219 -27.23 8.79 -51.47
N LEU A 220 -27.47 9.84 -50.67
CA LEU A 220 -28.20 11.05 -51.09
C LEU A 220 -27.57 11.73 -52.33
N LEU A 221 -26.24 11.70 -52.44
CA LEU A 221 -25.49 12.26 -53.57
C LEU A 221 -25.65 11.47 -54.89
N LYS A 222 -26.01 10.17 -54.84
CA LYS A 222 -26.11 9.32 -56.03
C LYS A 222 -27.48 9.40 -56.73
N ASP A 223 -28.55 9.63 -55.98
CA ASP A 223 -29.91 9.56 -56.50
C ASP A 223 -30.55 10.94 -56.78
N ALA A 224 -29.88 12.04 -56.41
CA ALA A 224 -30.41 13.40 -56.57
C ALA A 224 -29.91 14.13 -57.84
N PRO A 225 -30.78 14.85 -58.58
CA PRO A 225 -30.38 15.71 -59.69
C PRO A 225 -29.40 16.81 -59.25
N ALA A 226 -28.36 17.08 -60.05
CA ALA A 226 -27.27 18.02 -59.70
C ALA A 226 -27.74 19.43 -59.28
N GLU A 227 -28.85 19.90 -59.82
CA GLU A 227 -29.45 21.21 -59.53
C GLU A 227 -30.05 21.29 -58.12
N GLN A 228 -30.66 20.21 -57.63
CA GLN A 228 -31.19 20.12 -56.26
C GLN A 228 -30.05 20.07 -55.24
N LEU A 229 -28.92 19.44 -55.61
CA LEU A 229 -27.74 19.32 -54.76
C LEU A 229 -27.07 20.67 -54.48
N VAL A 230 -26.98 21.54 -55.50
CA VAL A 230 -26.45 22.91 -55.36
C VAL A 230 -27.37 23.76 -54.47
N GLY A 231 -28.69 23.58 -54.58
CA GLY A 231 -29.67 24.23 -53.70
C GLY A 231 -29.50 23.79 -52.23
N ALA A 232 -29.39 22.49 -52.00
CA ALA A 232 -29.20 21.91 -50.68
C ALA A 232 -27.89 22.38 -50.02
N LEU A 233 -26.78 22.41 -50.77
CA LEU A 233 -25.49 22.86 -50.26
C LEU A 233 -25.52 24.34 -49.82
N ARG A 234 -26.17 25.22 -50.60
CA ARG A 234 -26.34 26.64 -50.25
C ARG A 234 -27.23 26.82 -49.01
N GLN A 235 -28.21 25.96 -48.80
CA GLN A 235 -29.10 26.01 -47.63
C GLN A 235 -28.38 25.54 -46.36
N VAL A 236 -27.53 24.51 -46.45
CA VAL A 236 -26.65 24.08 -45.35
C VAL A 236 -25.60 25.14 -45.01
N GLN A 237 -24.98 25.79 -46.00
CA GLN A 237 -24.04 26.90 -45.77
C GLN A 237 -24.68 28.10 -45.05
N ARG A 238 -26.00 28.30 -45.20
CA ARG A 238 -26.77 29.34 -44.50
C ARG A 238 -27.28 28.88 -43.11
N GLY A 239 -26.85 27.72 -42.64
CA GLY A 239 -27.22 27.16 -41.33
C GLY A 239 -28.57 26.42 -41.30
N GLY A 240 -29.20 26.20 -42.46
CA GLY A 240 -30.45 25.43 -42.56
C GLY A 240 -30.20 23.91 -42.59
N ARG A 241 -31.14 23.12 -42.06
CA ARG A 241 -31.18 21.67 -42.28
C ARG A 241 -31.99 21.37 -43.53
N VAL A 242 -31.42 20.58 -44.44
CA VAL A 242 -32.13 20.05 -45.62
C VAL A 242 -32.44 18.59 -45.31
N ILE A 243 -33.73 18.29 -45.17
CA ILE A 243 -34.22 16.92 -45.00
C ILE A 243 -35.06 16.64 -46.24
N ASP A 244 -34.67 15.63 -47.00
CA ASP A 244 -35.45 15.17 -48.15
C ASP A 244 -36.80 14.60 -47.65
N PRO A 245 -37.96 15.08 -48.16
CA PRO A 245 -39.27 14.63 -47.71
C PRO A 245 -39.53 13.13 -47.93
N GLN A 246 -38.91 12.50 -48.93
CA GLN A 246 -39.02 11.05 -49.18
C GLN A 246 -38.14 10.27 -48.21
N LEU A 247 -36.93 10.76 -47.91
CA LEU A 247 -36.04 10.15 -46.91
C LEU A 247 -36.58 10.28 -45.47
N ALA A 248 -37.34 11.34 -45.19
CA ALA A 248 -38.08 11.50 -43.93
C ALA A 248 -39.22 10.48 -43.79
N LEU A 249 -39.82 10.05 -44.91
CA LEU A 249 -40.86 9.02 -44.95
C LEU A 249 -40.25 7.62 -44.75
N ASP A 250 -39.13 7.32 -45.40
CA ASP A 250 -38.43 6.03 -45.26
C ASP A 250 -37.77 5.87 -43.88
N ALA A 251 -37.26 6.95 -43.29
CA ALA A 251 -36.78 6.95 -41.91
C ALA A 251 -37.90 6.81 -40.85
N TRP A 252 -39.17 6.98 -41.25
CA TRP A 252 -40.35 6.83 -40.38
C TRP A 252 -41.00 5.45 -40.45
N VAL A 253 -40.51 4.55 -41.31
CA VAL A 253 -40.94 3.14 -41.33
C VAL A 253 -39.81 2.28 -40.81
N GLU A 254 -39.65 2.21 -39.48
CA GLU A 254 -38.86 1.13 -38.89
C GLU A 254 -39.57 -0.20 -39.23
N ALA A 255 -38.95 -0.98 -40.12
CA ALA A 255 -39.43 -2.30 -40.48
C ALA A 255 -39.56 -3.18 -39.22
N ASP A 256 -40.73 -3.75 -38.98
CA ASP A 256 -40.98 -4.64 -37.83
C ASP A 256 -40.03 -5.85 -37.92
N PRO A 257 -39.06 -5.99 -36.98
CA PRO A 257 -38.07 -7.04 -37.04
C PRO A 257 -38.61 -8.41 -36.56
N LEU A 258 -39.81 -8.44 -35.99
CA LEU A 258 -40.41 -9.62 -35.40
C LEU A 258 -41.17 -10.44 -36.43
N SER A 259 -40.93 -11.76 -36.43
CA SER A 259 -41.82 -12.68 -37.16
C SER A 259 -43.19 -12.74 -36.48
N GLU A 260 -44.23 -13.16 -37.21
CA GLU A 260 -45.58 -13.30 -36.65
C GLU A 260 -45.63 -14.27 -35.44
N ARG A 261 -44.77 -15.30 -35.46
CA ARG A 261 -44.61 -16.27 -34.37
C ARG A 261 -43.93 -15.64 -33.15
N GLU A 262 -42.86 -14.89 -33.36
CA GLU A 262 -42.18 -14.11 -32.32
C GLU A 262 -43.11 -13.09 -31.68
N ARG A 263 -43.86 -12.34 -32.50
CA ARG A 263 -44.85 -11.35 -32.04
C ARG A 263 -45.89 -11.99 -31.13
N THR A 264 -46.43 -13.13 -31.55
CA THR A 264 -47.45 -13.87 -30.76
C THR A 264 -46.90 -14.35 -29.43
N VAL A 265 -45.68 -14.91 -29.42
CA VAL A 265 -45.00 -15.37 -28.20
C VAL A 265 -44.67 -14.19 -27.26
N LEU A 266 -44.17 -13.09 -27.81
CA LEU A 266 -43.83 -11.89 -27.05
C LEU A 266 -45.07 -11.22 -26.44
N ARG A 267 -46.21 -11.21 -27.15
CA ARG A 267 -47.49 -10.70 -26.65
C ARG A 267 -47.96 -11.46 -25.41
N LEU A 268 -48.02 -12.79 -25.50
CA LEU A 268 -48.45 -13.65 -24.38
C LEU A 268 -47.49 -13.55 -23.19
N ALA A 269 -46.18 -13.42 -23.44
CA ALA A 269 -45.20 -13.22 -22.38
C ALA A 269 -45.36 -11.85 -21.68
N GLY A 270 -45.75 -10.80 -22.41
CA GLY A 270 -46.05 -9.48 -21.87
C GLY A 270 -47.35 -9.41 -21.07
N GLU A 271 -48.31 -10.29 -21.37
CA GLU A 271 -49.54 -10.50 -20.60
C GLU A 271 -49.31 -11.29 -19.30
N GLY A 272 -48.07 -11.67 -19.00
CA GLY A 272 -47.68 -12.34 -17.76
C GLY A 272 -47.69 -13.86 -17.82
N ARG A 273 -47.90 -14.47 -19.00
CA ARG A 273 -47.82 -15.93 -19.16
C ARG A 273 -46.38 -16.43 -19.04
N SER A 274 -46.21 -17.55 -18.35
CA SER A 274 -44.95 -18.27 -18.28
C SER A 274 -44.64 -18.97 -19.62
N ALA A 275 -43.35 -19.28 -19.85
CA ALA A 275 -42.95 -20.00 -21.07
C ALA A 275 -43.60 -21.39 -21.18
N SER A 276 -43.97 -22.01 -20.05
CA SER A 276 -44.70 -23.29 -20.01
C SER A 276 -46.15 -23.15 -20.46
N GLU A 277 -46.84 -22.11 -19.98
CA GLU A 277 -48.22 -21.81 -20.39
C GLU A 277 -48.30 -21.44 -21.87
N ILE A 278 -47.35 -20.64 -22.37
CA ILE A 278 -47.27 -20.26 -23.80
C ILE A 278 -46.99 -21.50 -24.66
N ALA A 279 -46.12 -22.39 -24.21
CA ALA A 279 -45.80 -23.64 -24.91
C ALA A 279 -47.04 -24.53 -25.04
N GLN A 280 -47.82 -24.68 -23.96
CA GLN A 280 -49.08 -25.42 -23.99
C GLN A 280 -50.12 -24.77 -24.90
N GLN A 281 -50.26 -23.45 -24.84
CA GLN A 281 -51.27 -22.71 -25.62
C GLN A 281 -50.97 -22.70 -27.12
N LEU A 282 -49.69 -22.60 -27.51
CA LEU A 282 -49.27 -22.57 -28.92
C LEU A 282 -48.87 -23.94 -29.48
N GLN A 283 -49.02 -25.02 -28.70
CA GLN A 283 -48.57 -26.38 -29.04
C GLN A 283 -47.10 -26.43 -29.47
N LEU A 284 -46.24 -25.70 -28.73
CA LEU A 284 -44.79 -25.64 -28.95
C LEU A 284 -44.05 -26.32 -27.80
N SER A 285 -42.79 -26.69 -28.03
CA SER A 285 -41.93 -27.10 -26.92
C SER A 285 -41.55 -25.90 -26.06
N HIS A 286 -41.33 -26.11 -24.75
CA HIS A 286 -40.85 -25.07 -23.85
C HIS A 286 -39.52 -24.44 -24.33
N GLY A 287 -38.63 -25.26 -24.90
CA GLY A 287 -37.38 -24.79 -25.50
C GLY A 287 -37.61 -23.87 -26.70
N THR A 288 -38.57 -24.18 -27.55
CA THR A 288 -38.94 -23.34 -28.71
C THR A 288 -39.45 -21.97 -28.28
N VAL A 289 -40.28 -21.90 -27.24
CA VAL A 289 -40.78 -20.62 -26.69
C VAL A 289 -39.63 -19.78 -26.13
N ARG A 290 -38.70 -20.41 -25.39
CA ARG A 290 -37.52 -19.71 -24.86
C ARG A 290 -36.62 -19.18 -25.99
N ASN A 291 -36.48 -19.92 -27.07
CA ASN A 291 -35.72 -19.49 -28.24
C ASN A 291 -36.37 -18.28 -28.90
N TYR A 292 -37.69 -18.31 -29.16
CA TYR A 292 -38.40 -17.14 -29.71
C TYR A 292 -38.27 -15.91 -28.82
N LEU A 293 -38.39 -16.05 -27.49
CA LEU A 293 -38.18 -14.92 -26.57
C LEU A 293 -36.74 -14.41 -26.60
N SER A 294 -35.76 -15.29 -26.72
CA SER A 294 -34.34 -14.91 -26.81
C SER A 294 -34.04 -14.20 -28.14
N GLU A 295 -34.63 -14.65 -29.24
CA GLU A 295 -34.54 -13.99 -30.55
C GLU A 295 -35.22 -12.62 -30.54
N CYS A 296 -36.40 -12.49 -29.91
CA CYS A 296 -37.05 -11.19 -29.74
C CYS A 296 -36.15 -10.20 -28.98
N ILE A 297 -35.57 -10.64 -27.85
CA ILE A 297 -34.66 -9.81 -27.04
C ILE A 297 -33.43 -9.40 -27.86
N GLY A 298 -32.85 -10.34 -28.62
CA GLY A 298 -31.69 -10.07 -29.48
C GLY A 298 -32.00 -9.13 -30.63
N LYS A 299 -33.11 -9.34 -31.34
CA LYS A 299 -33.57 -8.48 -32.46
C LYS A 299 -33.90 -7.06 -32.00
N LEU A 300 -34.42 -6.92 -30.78
CA LEU A 300 -34.81 -5.65 -30.20
C LEU A 300 -33.68 -4.96 -29.41
N GLY A 301 -32.55 -5.64 -29.17
CA GLY A 301 -31.38 -5.07 -28.50
C GLY A 301 -31.60 -4.68 -27.04
N VAL A 302 -32.50 -5.36 -26.33
CA VAL A 302 -32.90 -5.05 -24.94
C VAL A 302 -32.39 -6.09 -23.94
N ALA A 303 -32.48 -5.82 -22.63
CA ALA A 303 -31.89 -6.70 -21.62
C ALA A 303 -32.82 -7.83 -21.17
N ASN A 304 -34.13 -7.67 -21.29
CA ASN A 304 -35.10 -8.66 -20.80
C ASN A 304 -36.41 -8.67 -21.61
N ARG A 305 -37.20 -9.73 -21.43
CA ARG A 305 -38.48 -9.94 -22.15
C ARG A 305 -39.52 -8.85 -21.87
N ILE A 306 -39.45 -8.18 -20.72
CA ILE A 306 -40.41 -7.12 -20.32
C ILE A 306 -40.10 -5.84 -21.09
N GLU A 307 -38.82 -5.49 -21.21
CA GLU A 307 -38.36 -4.39 -22.07
C GLU A 307 -38.66 -4.66 -23.53
N ALA A 308 -38.47 -5.90 -24.00
CA ALA A 308 -38.83 -6.31 -25.36
C ALA A 308 -40.32 -6.07 -25.65
N TYR A 309 -41.20 -6.50 -24.75
CA TYR A 309 -42.64 -6.27 -24.88
C TYR A 309 -43.00 -4.78 -24.86
N ARG A 310 -42.43 -3.99 -23.93
CA ARG A 310 -42.71 -2.55 -23.82
C ARG A 310 -42.28 -1.80 -25.09
N LEU A 311 -41.08 -2.09 -25.60
CA LEU A 311 -40.55 -1.46 -26.79
C LEU A 311 -41.40 -1.82 -28.02
N ALA A 312 -41.72 -3.10 -28.21
CA ALA A 312 -42.54 -3.55 -29.32
C ALA A 312 -43.96 -2.93 -29.28
N ARG A 313 -44.54 -2.76 -28.09
CA ARG A 313 -45.84 -2.07 -27.92
C ARG A 313 -45.74 -0.56 -28.20
N GLN A 314 -44.66 0.10 -27.78
CA GLN A 314 -44.43 1.52 -28.05
C GLN A 314 -44.24 1.81 -29.55
N LYS A 315 -43.62 0.88 -30.27
CA LYS A 315 -43.38 0.95 -31.72
C LYS A 315 -44.57 0.50 -32.57
N GLY A 316 -45.65 0.00 -31.94
CA GLY A 316 -46.86 -0.45 -32.65
C GLY A 316 -46.73 -1.83 -33.30
N TRP A 317 -45.75 -2.64 -32.89
CA TRP A 317 -45.50 -3.99 -33.44
C TRP A 317 -46.31 -5.10 -32.74
N LEU A 318 -47.06 -4.80 -31.67
CA LEU A 318 -47.85 -5.75 -30.88
C LEU A 318 -49.34 -5.48 -30.87
#